data_AF-A0A1Q5HM98-F1
#
_entry.id   AF-A0A1Q5HM98-F1
#
_cell.length_a   1.000
_cell.length_b   1.000
_cell.length_c   1.000
_cell.angle_alpha   90.00
_cell.angle_beta   90.00
_cell.angle_gamma   90.00
#
_symmetry.space_group_name_H-M   'P 1'
#
loop_
_entity.id
_entity.type
_entity.pdbx_description
1 polymer ?
#
loop_
_entity_poly.entity_id
_entity_poly.type
_entity_poly.pdbx_seq_one_letter_code
_entity_poly.pdbx_strand_id
1 'polypeptide(L)'
;MDRLEEYRRELTGYCYRMLGSYAEAEDAVQETMVRAWRNIDRFEGRSSLRSWVYRIATNVCLDALASGRRRALPMDLSGPSDGNTAPAPAAEAGLWVEPCPSGDPEASATTGESVRLAFVAALQHL
;
A
#
# COMPACT_ATOMS: atom_id res chain seq x y z
N MET A 1 13.46 -18.74 7.20
CA MET A 1 12.67 -18.07 6.15
C MET A 1 11.22 -18.50 6.21
N ASP A 2 10.92 -19.81 6.13
CA ASP A 2 9.54 -20.34 6.14
C ASP A 2 8.62 -19.73 7.21
N ARG A 3 9.05 -19.69 8.47
CA ARG A 3 8.23 -19.15 9.57
C ARG A 3 7.84 -17.68 9.41
N LEU A 4 8.63 -16.88 8.70
CA LEU A 4 8.27 -15.48 8.39
C LEU A 4 7.29 -15.45 7.22
N GLU A 5 7.55 -16.27 6.20
CA GLU A 5 6.77 -16.36 4.97
C GLU A 5 5.31 -16.79 5.23
N GLU A 6 5.08 -17.62 6.25
CA GLU A 6 3.73 -17.96 6.75
C GLU A 6 2.87 -16.73 7.05
N TYR A 7 3.47 -15.60 7.45
CA TYR A 7 2.75 -14.37 7.76
C TYR A 7 2.48 -13.48 6.55
N ARG A 8 3.04 -13.78 5.36
CA ARG A 8 2.96 -12.88 4.19
C ARG A 8 1.51 -12.51 3.86
N ARG A 9 0.64 -13.51 3.68
CA ARG A 9 -0.76 -13.29 3.30
C ARG A 9 -1.51 -12.42 4.31
N GLU A 10 -1.29 -12.67 5.60
CA GLU A 10 -1.95 -11.91 6.66
C GLU A 10 -1.40 -10.48 6.78
N LEU A 11 -0.09 -10.31 6.57
CA LEU A 11 0.56 -9.00 6.56
C LEU A 11 0.13 -8.18 5.35
N THR A 12 -0.06 -8.78 4.17
CA THR A 12 -0.60 -8.07 2.99
C THR A 12 -1.98 -7.50 3.31
N GLY A 13 -2.89 -8.31 3.86
CA GLY A 13 -4.21 -7.82 4.27
C GLY A 13 -4.19 -6.81 5.42
N TYR A 14 -3.15 -6.83 6.27
CA TYR A 14 -2.94 -5.83 7.31
C TYR A 14 -2.44 -4.50 6.74
N CYS A 15 -1.38 -4.53 5.93
CA CYS A 15 -0.80 -3.33 5.30
C CYS A 15 -1.80 -2.68 4.34
N TYR A 16 -2.55 -3.48 3.59
CA TYR A 16 -3.61 -3.00 2.70
C TYR A 16 -4.68 -2.19 3.42
N ARG A 17 -5.10 -2.62 4.62
CA ARG A 17 -6.05 -1.85 5.43
C ARG A 17 -5.48 -0.53 5.97
N MET A 18 -4.15 -0.43 6.08
CA MET A 18 -3.49 0.80 6.53
C MET A 18 -3.21 1.77 5.38
N LEU A 19 -2.85 1.25 4.20
CA LEU A 19 -2.36 2.03 3.07
C LEU A 19 -3.42 2.30 2.00
N GLY A 20 -4.43 1.43 1.88
CA GLY A 20 -5.50 1.58 0.89
C GLY A 20 -5.11 1.23 -0.56
N SER A 21 -3.83 0.97 -0.84
CA SER A 21 -3.34 0.46 -2.12
C SER A 21 -2.78 -0.95 -1.96
N TYR A 22 -3.09 -1.83 -2.92
CA TYR A 22 -2.54 -3.18 -2.94
C TYR A 22 -1.04 -3.16 -3.24
N ALA A 23 -0.61 -2.36 -4.23
CA ALA A 23 0.80 -2.24 -4.59
C ALA A 23 1.64 -1.72 -3.40
N GLU A 24 1.19 -0.65 -2.74
CA GLU A 24 1.90 -0.14 -1.56
C GLU A 24 1.90 -1.15 -0.40
N ALA A 25 0.85 -1.96 -0.26
CA ALA A 25 0.80 -3.02 0.73
C ALA A 25 1.81 -4.15 0.43
N GLU A 26 1.95 -4.57 -0.82
CA GLU A 26 2.95 -5.56 -1.21
C GLU A 26 4.37 -5.06 -0.95
N ASP A 27 4.65 -3.81 -1.31
CA ASP A 27 5.95 -3.17 -1.05
C ASP A 27 6.24 -3.09 0.46
N ALA A 28 5.24 -2.69 1.26
CA ALA A 28 5.37 -2.64 2.71
C ALA A 28 5.63 -4.02 3.33
N VAL A 29 4.99 -5.07 2.82
CA VAL A 29 5.24 -6.46 3.25
C VAL A 29 6.65 -6.89 2.89
N GLN A 30 7.12 -6.61 1.68
CA GLN A 30 8.49 -6.93 1.27
C GLN A 30 9.51 -6.26 2.18
N GLU A 31 9.39 -4.95 2.41
CA GLU A 31 10.28 -4.21 3.31
C GLU A 31 10.22 -4.75 4.75
N THR A 32 9.02 -5.13 5.22
CA THR A 32 8.84 -5.78 6.52
C THR A 32 9.62 -7.09 6.62
N MET A 33 9.53 -7.96 5.61
CA MET A 33 10.26 -9.23 5.58
C MET A 33 11.77 -9.01 5.59
N VAL A 34 12.27 -8.05 4.81
CA VAL A 34 13.70 -7.69 4.77
C VAL A 34 14.17 -7.18 6.13
N ARG A 35 13.41 -6.27 6.77
CA ARG A 35 13.74 -5.75 8.11
C ARG A 35 13.69 -6.85 9.17
N ALA A 36 12.69 -7.72 9.12
CA ALA A 36 12.55 -8.85 10.02
C ALA A 36 13.73 -9.82 9.87
N TRP A 37 14.09 -10.19 8.63
CA TRP A 37 15.22 -11.08 8.38
C TRP A 37 16.55 -10.49 8.89
N ARG A 38 16.82 -9.20 8.63
CA ARG A 38 18.04 -8.52 9.09
C ARG A 38 18.16 -8.41 10.61
N ASN A 39 17.04 -8.47 11.33
CA ASN A 39 17.00 -8.27 12.78
C ASN A 39 16.59 -9.52 13.57
N ILE A 40 16.42 -10.67 12.90
CA ILE A 40 15.93 -11.90 13.54
C ILE A 40 16.89 -12.40 14.61
N ASP A 41 18.21 -12.24 14.41
CA ASP A 41 19.24 -12.64 15.38
C ASP A 41 19.24 -11.76 16.64
N ARG A 42 18.64 -10.56 16.56
CA ARG A 42 18.47 -9.63 17.68
C ARG A 42 17.13 -9.79 18.38
N PHE A 43 16.29 -10.72 17.93
CA PHE A 43 14.99 -10.95 18.53
C PHE A 43 15.13 -11.72 19.85
N GLU A 44 15.01 -11.00 20.97
CA GLU A 44 15.19 -11.54 22.34
C GLU A 44 14.04 -12.43 22.84
N GLY A 45 13.00 -12.69 22.03
CA GLY A 45 11.88 -13.55 22.43
C GLY A 45 10.95 -12.99 23.53
N ARG A 46 11.09 -11.70 23.89
CA ARG A 46 10.23 -11.02 24.89
C ARG A 46 8.77 -10.83 24.44
N SER A 47 8.47 -11.10 23.18
CA SER A 47 7.12 -11.15 22.62
C SER A 47 6.99 -12.35 21.68
N SER A 48 5.80 -12.66 21.19
CA SER A 48 5.68 -13.63 20.10
C SER A 48 6.35 -13.10 18.82
N LEU A 49 6.82 -14.02 17.96
CA LEU A 49 7.38 -13.68 16.64
C LEU A 49 6.35 -12.90 15.81
N ARG A 50 5.10 -13.34 15.82
CA ARG A 50 3.97 -12.67 15.17
C ARG A 50 3.85 -11.22 15.63
N SER A 51 3.76 -10.98 16.93
CA SER A 51 3.66 -9.61 17.49
C SER A 51 4.85 -8.74 17.10
N TRP A 52 6.04 -9.33 17.01
CA TRP A 52 7.24 -8.61 16.62
C TRP A 52 7.23 -8.22 15.13
N VAL A 53 6.88 -9.13 14.23
CA VAL A 53 6.78 -8.83 12.79
C VAL A 53 5.67 -7.82 12.50
N TYR A 54 4.51 -7.94 13.17
CA TYR A 54 3.43 -6.96 13.01
C TYR A 54 3.86 -5.55 13.45
N ARG A 55 4.67 -5.43 14.51
CA ARG A 55 5.22 -4.12 14.93
C ARG A 55 6.10 -3.51 13.85
N ILE A 56 6.93 -4.32 13.19
CA ILE A 56 7.75 -3.85 12.06
C ILE A 56 6.84 -3.38 10.92
N ALA A 57 5.83 -4.17 10.56
CA ALA A 57 4.86 -3.83 9.50
C ALA A 57 4.12 -2.52 9.78
N THR A 58 3.67 -2.32 11.02
CA THR A 58 3.04 -1.07 11.45
C THR A 58 3.96 0.12 11.21
N ASN A 59 5.22 0.04 11.63
CA ASN A 59 6.18 1.13 11.45
C ASN A 59 6.45 1.40 9.96
N VAL A 60 6.61 0.37 9.14
CA VAL A 60 6.78 0.52 7.69
C VAL A 60 5.58 1.23 7.05
N CYS A 61 4.35 0.84 7.41
CA CYS A 61 3.14 1.48 6.88
C CYS A 61 3.04 2.95 7.33
N LEU A 62 3.36 3.25 8.59
CA LEU A 62 3.36 4.62 9.09
C LEU A 62 4.41 5.49 8.39
N ASP A 63 5.60 4.95 8.12
CA ASP A 63 6.67 5.62 7.36
C ASP A 63 6.21 5.91 5.92
N ALA A 64 5.52 4.97 5.28
CA ALA A 64 4.96 5.12 3.93
C ALA A 64 3.91 6.23 3.87
N LEU A 65 2.94 6.23 4.79
CA LEU A 65 1.90 7.28 4.90
C LEU A 65 2.51 8.67 5.13
N ALA A 66 3.51 8.76 6.02
CA ALA A 66 4.23 10.01 6.27
C ALA A 66 4.99 10.51 5.02
N SER A 67 5.47 9.61 4.18
CA SER A 67 6.17 9.93 2.93
C SER A 67 5.22 10.30 1.79
N GLY A 68 4.06 9.65 1.68
CA GLY A 68 2.99 10.00 0.75
C GLY A 68 2.47 11.42 0.99
N ARG A 69 2.21 11.79 2.26
CA ARG A 69 1.78 13.15 2.62
C ARG A 69 2.79 14.23 2.19
N ARG A 70 4.09 13.94 2.27
CA ARG A 70 5.15 14.85 1.79
C ARG A 70 5.18 14.99 0.27
N ARG A 71 4.89 13.92 -0.48
CA ARG A 71 4.82 13.93 -1.96
C ARG A 71 3.55 14.61 -2.48
N ALA A 72 2.44 14.50 -1.75
CA ALA A 72 1.15 15.08 -2.12
C ALA A 72 1.06 16.59 -1.85
N LEU A 73 1.89 17.15 -0.94
CA LEU A 73 2.08 18.60 -0.88
C LEU A 73 2.86 19.02 -2.13
N PRO A 74 2.27 19.81 -3.04
CA PRO A 74 3.06 20.42 -4.10
C PRO A 74 4.03 21.38 -3.41
N MET A 75 5.32 21.06 -3.46
CA MET A 75 6.40 21.93 -2.96
C MET A 75 6.41 23.30 -3.65
N ASP A 76 5.62 23.48 -4.72
CA ASP A 76 5.60 24.66 -5.59
C ASP A 76 4.20 25.29 -5.82
N LEU A 77 3.14 24.86 -5.10
CA LEU A 77 1.81 25.52 -5.18
C LEU A 77 1.41 26.26 -3.90
N SER A 78 2.33 26.38 -2.94
CA SER A 78 2.10 27.19 -1.75
C SER A 78 2.48 28.64 -2.08
N GLY A 79 1.49 29.48 -2.45
CA GLY A 79 1.68 30.94 -2.38
C GLY A 79 2.12 31.34 -0.96
N PRO A 80 2.74 32.52 -0.77
CA PRO A 80 3.25 32.94 0.54
C PRO A 80 2.14 32.81 1.58
N SER A 81 2.37 31.91 2.55
CA SER A 81 1.47 31.73 3.68
C SER A 81 1.59 32.96 4.57
N ASP A 82 0.48 33.66 4.74
CA ASP A 82 0.34 34.82 5.60
C ASP A 82 0.29 34.47 7.10
N GLY A 83 0.59 33.21 7.47
CA GLY A 83 0.70 32.73 8.85
C GLY A 83 -0.62 32.69 9.63
N ASN A 84 -1.66 33.32 9.11
CA ASN A 84 -2.98 33.45 9.74
C ASN A 84 -4.02 32.48 9.17
N THR A 85 -3.71 31.79 8.07
CA THR A 85 -4.63 30.84 7.43
C THR A 85 -4.43 29.46 8.05
N ALA A 86 -5.45 28.96 8.76
CA ALA A 86 -5.46 27.59 9.25
C ALA A 86 -5.30 26.61 8.08
N PRO A 87 -4.47 25.56 8.19
CA PRO A 87 -4.35 24.57 7.14
C PRO A 87 -5.74 24.01 6.83
N ALA A 88 -6.09 23.98 5.54
CA ALA A 88 -7.32 23.33 5.11
C ALA A 88 -7.36 21.92 5.74
N PRO A 89 -8.53 21.44 6.20
CA PRO A 89 -8.64 20.06 6.65
C PRO A 89 -8.09 19.20 5.52
N ALA A 90 -7.20 18.26 5.86
CA ALA A 90 -6.65 17.33 4.89
C ALA A 90 -7.85 16.84 4.10
N ALA A 91 -7.90 17.20 2.81
CA ALA A 91 -8.98 16.79 1.97
C ALA A 91 -9.12 15.30 2.23
N GLU A 92 -10.32 14.88 2.57
CA GLU A 92 -10.76 13.51 2.45
C GLU A 92 -10.68 13.16 0.95
N ALA A 93 -9.46 13.20 0.41
CA ALA A 93 -9.04 12.60 -0.82
C ALA A 93 -9.52 11.19 -0.63
N GLY A 94 -10.66 10.92 -1.30
CA GLY A 94 -11.52 9.82 -0.97
C GLY A 94 -10.68 8.57 -0.78
N LEU A 95 -11.09 7.77 0.20
CA LEU A 95 -10.64 6.41 0.44
C LEU A 95 -10.82 5.58 -0.85
N TRP A 96 -10.02 5.88 -1.87
CA TRP A 96 -9.86 5.11 -3.08
C TRP A 96 -9.07 3.91 -2.63
N VAL A 97 -9.83 2.91 -2.18
CA VAL A 97 -9.33 1.61 -1.83
C VAL A 97 -9.15 0.87 -3.15
N GLU A 98 -7.92 0.75 -3.60
CA GLU A 98 -7.59 0.00 -4.80
C GLU A 98 -7.97 -1.46 -4.60
N PRO A 99 -8.87 -2.06 -5.38
CA PRO A 99 -9.26 -3.44 -5.19
C PRO A 99 -8.03 -4.34 -5.30
N CYS A 100 -7.74 -5.09 -4.23
CA CYS A 100 -6.78 -6.20 -4.30
C CYS A 100 -7.14 -7.08 -5.50
N PRO A 101 -6.21 -7.35 -6.44
CA PRO A 101 -6.51 -8.19 -7.59
C PRO A 101 -6.99 -9.54 -7.07
N SER A 102 -8.24 -9.87 -7.38
CA SER A 102 -8.82 -11.14 -7.00
C SER A 102 -8.34 -12.21 -7.99
N GLY A 103 -7.13 -12.72 -7.77
CA GLY A 103 -6.60 -13.88 -8.49
C GLY A 103 -5.42 -13.60 -9.42
N ASP A 104 -5.18 -14.57 -10.29
CA ASP A 104 -4.07 -14.61 -11.24
C ASP A 104 -4.02 -13.32 -12.10
N PRO A 105 -2.90 -12.59 -12.12
CA PRO A 105 -2.75 -11.40 -12.96
C PRO A 105 -3.03 -11.67 -14.45
N GLU A 106 -2.74 -12.87 -14.96
CA GLU A 106 -3.00 -13.25 -16.35
C GLU A 106 -4.52 -13.27 -16.67
N ALA A 107 -5.33 -13.76 -15.73
CA ALA A 107 -6.78 -13.81 -15.88
C ALA A 107 -7.42 -12.41 -15.85
N SER A 108 -6.86 -11.53 -15.02
CA SER A 108 -7.32 -10.13 -14.90
C SER A 108 -6.99 -9.31 -16.15
N ALA A 109 -5.82 -9.52 -16.75
CA ALA A 109 -5.41 -8.90 -18.01
C ALA A 109 -6.29 -9.34 -19.20
N THR A 110 -6.55 -10.64 -19.30
CA THR A 110 -7.39 -11.24 -20.36
C THR A 110 -8.82 -10.66 -20.35
N THR A 111 -9.39 -10.49 -19.15
CA THR A 111 -10.72 -9.88 -18.99
C THR A 111 -10.73 -8.42 -19.48
N GLY A 112 -9.72 -7.63 -19.11
CA GLY A 112 -9.58 -6.23 -19.54
C GLY A 112 -9.45 -6.07 -21.05
N GLU A 113 -8.72 -6.97 -21.72
CA GLU A 113 -8.54 -6.96 -23.17
C GLU A 113 -9.83 -7.30 -23.92
N SER A 114 -10.60 -8.29 -23.45
CA SER A 114 -11.87 -8.67 -24.06
C SER A 114 -12.91 -7.55 -24.01
N VAL A 115 -13.00 -6.81 -22.90
CA VAL A 115 -13.91 -5.66 -22.75
C VAL A 115 -13.50 -4.51 -23.67
N ARG A 116 -12.19 -4.23 -23.77
CA ARG A 116 -11.66 -3.21 -24.69
C ARG A 116 -11.97 -3.55 -26.14
N LEU A 117 -11.74 -4.79 -26.57
CA LEU A 117 -12.01 -5.23 -27.93
C LEU A 117 -13.51 -5.20 -28.25
N ALA A 118 -14.37 -5.62 -27.32
CA ALA A 118 -15.82 -5.54 -27.48
C ALA A 118 -16.30 -4.08 -27.62
N PHE A 119 -15.75 -3.16 -26.83
CA PHE A 119 -16.07 -1.74 -26.92
C PHE A 119 -15.61 -1.12 -28.25
N VAL A 120 -14.39 -1.41 -28.70
CA VAL A 120 -13.86 -0.94 -29.99
C VAL A 120 -14.68 -1.50 -31.16
N ALA A 121 -15.02 -2.80 -31.13
CA ALA A 121 -15.85 -3.43 -32.15
C ALA A 121 -17.27 -2.81 -32.20
N ALA A 122 -17.86 -2.50 -31.05
CA ALA A 122 -19.16 -1.84 -30.98
C ALA A 122 -19.13 -0.41 -31.56
N LEU A 123 -18.05 0.34 -31.33
CA LEU A 123 -17.86 1.67 -31.91
C LEU A 123 -17.56 1.63 -33.42
N GLN A 124 -17.01 0.54 -33.94
CA GLN A 124 -16.73 0.35 -35.37
C GLN A 124 -17.97 -0.10 -36.18
N HIS A 125 -19.10 -0.37 -35.52
CA HIS A 125 -20.37 -0.75 -36.14
C HIS A 125 -21.45 0.34 -36.07
N LEU A 126 -21.04 1.57 -35.69
CA LEU A 126 -21.82 2.81 -35.82
C LEU A 126 -21.26 3.65 -36.97
#